data_AF-A0A941VHE3-F1
#
_entry.id   AF-A0A941VHE3-F1
#
_cell.length_a   1.000
_cell.length_b   1.000
_cell.length_c   1.000
_cell.angle_alpha   90.00
_cell.angle_beta   90.00
_cell.angle_gamma   90.00
#
_symmetry.space_group_name_H-M   'P 1'
#
loop_
_entity.id
_entity.type
_entity.pdbx_description
1 polymer ?
#
loop_
_entity_poly.entity_id
_entity_poly.type
_entity_poly.pdbx_seq_one_letter_code
_entity_poly.pdbx_strand_id
1 'polypeptide(L)' 'MGFDQKGETVFNITFGKNNKWDVSETGFDKPLASFDTETDARNYAEGLARAKQDSTVEHKDKAVS' A
#
# COMPACT_ATOMS: atom_id res chain seq x y z
N MET A 1 -18.76 1.22 19.24
CA MET A 1 -17.48 1.03 18.53
C MET A 1 -17.85 0.34 17.23
N GLY A 2 -18.01 1.00 16.08
CA GLY A 2 -17.18 2.06 15.49
C GLY A 2 -16.69 1.51 14.14
N PHE A 3 -17.62 1.23 13.22
CA PHE A 3 -17.33 0.76 11.87
C PHE A 3 -17.70 1.88 10.88
N ASP A 4 -17.11 3.05 11.08
CA ASP A 4 -17.01 4.07 10.04
C ASP A 4 -15.73 3.80 9.24
N GLN A 5 -15.66 2.65 8.57
CA GLN A 5 -14.72 2.50 7.46
C GLN A 5 -15.53 2.71 6.19
N LYS A 6 -15.88 3.97 5.93
CA LYS A 6 -16.08 4.40 4.54
C LYS A 6 -14.87 3.88 3.77
N GLY A 7 -15.12 3.17 2.67
CA GLY A 7 -14.16 2.37 1.93
C GLY A 7 -13.04 3.18 1.30
N GLU A 8 -12.18 3.77 2.12
CA GLU A 8 -10.88 4.28 1.69
C GLU A 8 -10.01 3.07 1.39
N THR A 9 -9.71 2.90 0.10
CA THR A 9 -8.80 1.83 -0.32
C THR A 9 -7.40 2.30 0.05
N VAL A 10 -6.82 1.72 1.11
CA VAL A 10 -5.49 2.11 1.58
C VAL A 10 -4.45 1.14 1.04
N PHE A 11 -3.51 1.64 0.24
CA PHE A 11 -2.40 0.83 -0.26
C PHE A 11 -1.22 0.91 0.71
N ASN A 12 -0.82 -0.25 1.24
CA ASN A 12 0.32 -0.41 2.13
C ASN A 12 1.51 -0.94 1.32
N ILE A 13 2.62 -0.23 1.37
CA ILE A 13 3.86 -0.67 0.73
C ILE A 13 4.80 -1.14 1.84
N THR A 14 5.24 -2.40 1.76
CA THR A 14 6.04 -3.04 2.80
C THR A 14 7.25 -3.73 2.19
N PHE A 15 8.43 -3.58 2.78
CA PHE A 15 9.60 -4.32 2.34
C PHE A 15 9.54 -5.77 2.84
N GLY A 16 9.34 -6.69 1.91
CA GLY A 16 9.31 -8.13 2.14
C GLY A 16 10.70 -8.72 2.37
N LYS A 17 10.74 -9.89 3.01
CA LYS A 17 11.99 -10.62 3.35
C LYS A 17 12.79 -11.09 2.12
N ASN A 18 12.21 -11.01 0.93
CA ASN A 18 12.85 -11.41 -0.34
C ASN A 18 13.61 -10.26 -1.03
N ASN A 19 13.92 -9.18 -0.30
CA ASN A 19 14.44 -7.93 -0.87
C ASN A 19 13.51 -7.31 -1.92
N LYS A 20 12.20 -7.55 -1.79
CA LYS A 20 11.17 -7.03 -2.69
C LYS A 20 10.17 -6.21 -1.90
N TRP A 21 9.63 -5.19 -2.53
CA TRP A 21 8.58 -4.33 -2.03
C TRP A 21 7.21 -4.90 -2.38
N ASP A 22 6.48 -5.34 -1.37
CA ASP A 22 5.14 -5.87 -1.49
C ASP A 22 4.12 -4.75 -1.30
N VAL A 23 3.24 -4.58 -2.27
CA VAL A 23 2.11 -3.64 -2.24
C VAL A 23 0.86 -4.43 -1.86
N SER A 24 0.27 -4.10 -0.72
CA SER A 24 -0.94 -4.72 -0.18
C SER A 24 -2.07 -3.69 -0.14
N GLU A 25 -3.32 -4.13 -0.23
CA GLU A 25 -4.49 -3.26 -0.03
C GLU A 25 -5.13 -3.57 1.32
N THR A 26 -5.52 -2.55 2.07
CA THR A 26 -6.26 -2.70 3.32
C THR A 26 -7.60 -3.37 3.04
N GLY A 27 -7.78 -4.56 3.58
CA GLY A 27 -8.94 -5.43 3.28
C GLY A 27 -8.57 -6.66 2.44
N PHE A 28 -7.35 -6.73 1.90
CA PHE A 28 -6.80 -7.90 1.23
C PHE A 28 -5.70 -8.55 2.08
N ASP A 29 -5.85 -9.85 2.33
CA ASP A 29 -4.87 -10.66 3.07
C ASP A 29 -3.60 -10.97 2.25
N LYS A 30 -3.58 -10.58 0.96
CA LYS A 30 -2.49 -10.89 0.02
C LYS A 30 -1.91 -9.62 -0.59
N PRO A 31 -0.59 -9.60 -0.84
CA PRO A 31 0.02 -8.55 -1.64
C PRO A 31 -0.57 -8.58 -3.05
N LEU A 32 -0.98 -7.42 -3.54
CA LEU A 32 -1.45 -7.20 -4.91
C LEU A 32 -0.30 -7.39 -5.91
N ALA A 33 0.88 -6.90 -5.55
CA ALA A 33 2.08 -6.97 -6.39
C ALA A 33 3.34 -6.90 -5.54
N SER A 34 4.42 -7.47 -6.07
CA SER A 34 5.76 -7.44 -5.47
C SER A 34 6.73 -6.84 -6.48
N PHE A 35 7.52 -5.86 -6.06
CA PHE A 35 8.47 -5.15 -6.90
C PHE A 35 9.88 -5.27 -6.35
N ASP A 36 10.91 -5.16 -7.18
CA ASP A 36 12.30 -5.18 -6.70
C ASP A 36 12.74 -3.82 -6.14
N THR A 37 12.05 -2.73 -6.50
CA THR A 37 12.39 -1.36 -6.03
C THR A 37 11.22 -0.69 -5.32
N GLU A 38 11.55 0.20 -4.37
CA GLU A 38 10.54 1.01 -3.66
C GLU A 38 9.80 1.92 -4.63
N THR A 39 10.54 2.49 -5.60
CA THR A 39 9.99 3.42 -6.59
C THR A 39 8.92 2.75 -7.44
N ASP A 40 9.15 1.52 -7.91
CA ASP A 40 8.15 0.77 -8.68
C ASP A 40 6.91 0.44 -7.83
N ALA A 41 7.11 -0.03 -6.59
CA ALA A 41 6.02 -0.32 -5.66
C ALA A 41 5.18 0.93 -5.34
N ARG A 42 5.86 2.05 -5.10
CA ARG A 42 5.23 3.34 -4.83
C ARG A 42 4.45 3.82 -6.05
N ASN A 43 5.04 3.81 -7.23
CA ASN A 43 4.39 4.28 -8.44
C ASN A 43 3.15 3.43 -8.77
N TYR A 44 3.22 2.12 -8.52
CA TYR A 44 2.08 1.22 -8.64
C TYR A 44 0.96 1.54 -7.63
N ALA A 45 1.29 1.69 -6.35
CA ALA A 45 0.33 2.05 -5.31
C ALA A 45 -0.29 3.44 -5.55
N GLU A 46 0.51 4.43 -5.94
CA GLU A 46 0.04 5.77 -6.31
C GLU A 46 -0.86 5.71 -7.56
N GLY A 47 -0.54 4.88 -8.55
CA GLY A 47 -1.38 4.65 -9.71
C GLY A 47 -2.75 4.08 -9.34
N LEU A 48 -2.79 3.11 -8.43
CA LEU A 48 -4.03 2.52 -7.92
C LEU A 48 -4.83 3.53 -7.09
N ALA A 49 -4.15 4.30 -6.23
CA ALA A 49 -4.78 5.36 -5.45
C ALA A 49 -5.36 6.49 -6.32
N ARG A 50 -4.73 6.79 -7.45
CA ARG A 50 -5.28 7.76 -8.42
C ARG A 50 -6.46 7.19 -9.21
N ALA A 51 -6.46 5.90 -9.48
CA ALA A 51 -7.56 5.22 -10.17
C ALA A 51 -8.81 5.08 -9.30
N LYS A 52 -8.64 4.98 -7.98
CA LYS A 52 -9.71 4.86 -7.00
C LYS A 52 -9.88 6.21 -6.30
N GLN A 53 -10.93 6.95 -6.66
CA GLN A 53 -11.15 8.37 -6.32
C GLN A 53 -11.15 8.71 -4.81
N ASP A 54 -11.16 7.68 -3.93
CA ASP A 54 -11.11 7.76 -2.47
C ASP A 54 -10.06 6.78 -1.92
N SER A 55 -8.79 6.97 -2.26
CA SER A 55 -7.73 6.03 -1.89
C SER A 55 -6.46 6.71 -1.44
N THR A 56 -5.87 6.16 -0.39
CA THR A 56 -4.75 6.73 0.34
C THR A 56 -3.58 5.75 0.26
N VAL A 57 -2.38 6.22 -0.07
CA VAL A 57 -1.17 5.38 -0.03
C VAL A 57 -0.50 5.61 1.31
N GLU A 58 -0.47 4.60 2.17
CA GLU A 58 0.32 4.61 3.39
C GLU A 58 1.66 3.90 3.13
N HIS A 59 2.71 4.71 3.05
CA HIS A 59 4.06 4.19 3.24
C HIS A 59 4.28 3.98 4.73
N LYS A 60 4.44 2.72 5.16
CA LYS A 60 5.09 2.42 6.43
C LYS A 60 6.59 2.61 6.27
N ASP A 61 6.99 3.85 6.02
CA ASP A 61 8.34 4.27 6.38
C ASP A 61 8.38 4.22 7.90
N LYS A 62 9.22 3.34 8.44
CA LYS A 62 9.43 3.28 9.87
C LYS A 62 10.16 4.58 10.21
N ALA A 63 9.40 5.64 10.48
CA ALA A 63 9.91 6.92 10.95
C ALA A 63 10.61 6.66 12.29
N VAL A 64 11.91 6.39 12.22
CA VAL A 64 12.84 6.57 13.32
C VAL A 64 13.27 8.03 13.23
N SER A 65 12.66 8.86 14.08
CA SER A 65 13.24 10.13 14.54
C SER A 65 12.76 10.40 15.95
#